data_AF-A0A926A4Q5-F1
#
_entry.id   AF-A0A926A4Q5-F1
#
_cell.length_a   1.000
_cell.length_b   1.000
_cell.length_c   1.000
_cell.angle_alpha   90.00
_cell.angle_beta   90.00
_cell.angle_gamma   90.00
#
_symmetry.space_group_name_H-M   'P 1'
#
loop_
_entity.id
_entity.type
_entity.pdbx_description
1 polymer ?
#
loop_
_entity_poly.entity_id
_entity_poly.type
_entity_poly.pdbx_seq_one_letter_code
_entity_poly.pdbx_strand_id
1 'polypeptide(L)'
;TPSAAAEIITEGVFSSGEFVADSARRIRQLVVQQLEGKAYELEQMRQRLARVHPRRRFNEWLQRLDDLQTSLQRCAKAGTRQQRAQVRNLSERLLRVRPAQLLKQRRELFEQEVQRLHGQMRHQLRERENQFLTLATRLRLLGPEQVLARGYSITSDAETGEVLRAAAQVTSGQQLKTRLKSGEVLSQVQKA
;
A
#
# COMPACT_ATOMS: atom_id res chain seq x y z
N THR A 1 93.27 67.12 -58.82
CA THR A 1 92.27 66.07 -58.50
C THR A 1 93.00 64.89 -57.85
N PRO A 2 93.21 64.93 -56.51
CA PRO A 2 92.52 63.98 -55.61
C PRO A 2 92.23 64.51 -54.18
N SER A 3 92.44 65.80 -53.89
CA SER A 3 92.34 66.34 -52.50
C SER A 3 90.90 66.63 -52.05
N ALA A 4 90.07 67.22 -52.91
CA ALA A 4 88.70 67.59 -52.55
C ALA A 4 87.79 66.36 -52.32
N ALA A 5 88.06 65.24 -52.99
CA ALA A 5 87.36 63.98 -52.75
C ALA A 5 87.79 63.32 -51.43
N ALA A 6 89.06 63.43 -51.03
CA ALA A 6 89.55 62.88 -49.77
C ALA A 6 89.06 63.68 -48.54
N GLU A 7 88.85 64.99 -48.68
CA GLU A 7 88.33 65.88 -47.63
C GLU A 7 86.84 65.67 -47.35
N ILE A 8 86.01 65.58 -48.41
CA ILE A 8 84.58 65.27 -48.28
C ILE A 8 84.35 63.86 -47.71
N ILE A 9 85.23 62.90 -48.05
CA ILE A 9 85.18 61.54 -47.49
C ILE A 9 85.57 61.53 -46.01
N THR A 10 86.56 62.33 -45.60
CA THR A 10 87.00 62.36 -44.19
C THR A 10 86.03 63.11 -43.27
N GLU A 11 85.38 64.16 -43.74
CA GLU A 11 84.36 64.91 -43.00
C GLU A 11 83.02 64.13 -42.89
N GLY A 12 82.62 63.42 -43.96
CA GLY A 12 81.47 62.51 -43.95
C GLY A 12 81.67 61.28 -43.07
N VAL A 13 82.90 60.76 -42.96
CA VAL A 13 83.24 59.63 -42.08
C VAL A 13 83.27 60.05 -40.60
N PHE A 14 83.78 61.24 -40.28
CA PHE A 14 83.76 61.76 -38.90
C PHE A 14 82.34 62.04 -38.40
N SER A 15 81.52 62.72 -39.21
CA SER A 15 80.10 62.98 -38.89
C SER A 15 79.24 61.71 -38.80
N SER A 16 79.53 60.70 -39.64
CA SER A 16 78.89 59.38 -39.54
C SER A 16 79.29 58.64 -38.24
N GLY A 17 80.54 58.77 -37.80
CA GLY A 17 81.02 58.20 -36.53
C GLY A 17 80.32 58.81 -35.31
N GLU A 18 80.18 60.13 -35.26
CA GLU A 18 79.44 60.83 -34.21
C GLU A 18 77.96 60.47 -34.22
N PHE A 19 77.33 60.42 -35.40
CA PHE A 19 75.92 60.02 -35.55
C PHE A 19 75.67 58.58 -35.09
N VAL A 20 76.58 57.64 -35.41
CA VAL A 20 76.48 56.24 -34.95
C VAL A 20 76.69 56.15 -33.43
N ALA A 21 77.62 56.91 -32.87
CA ALA A 21 77.85 56.96 -31.43
C ALA A 21 76.64 57.55 -30.68
N ASP A 22 76.02 58.61 -31.20
CA ASP A 22 74.82 59.25 -30.65
C ASP A 22 73.59 58.38 -30.77
N SER A 23 73.40 57.76 -31.93
CA SER A 23 72.31 56.79 -32.15
C SER A 23 72.44 55.60 -31.20
N ALA A 24 73.66 55.08 -31.01
CA ALA A 24 73.90 54.01 -30.05
C ALA A 24 73.65 54.44 -28.60
N ARG A 25 74.03 55.68 -28.22
CA ARG A 25 73.71 56.24 -26.89
C ARG A 25 72.20 56.40 -26.69
N ARG A 26 71.49 56.93 -27.69
CA ARG A 26 70.04 57.15 -27.64
C ARG A 26 69.26 55.83 -27.60
N ILE A 27 69.63 54.85 -28.40
CA ILE A 27 69.03 53.50 -28.35
C ILE A 27 69.25 52.89 -26.96
N ARG A 28 70.48 52.98 -26.40
CA ARG A 28 70.74 52.50 -25.03
C ARG A 28 69.86 53.20 -23.99
N GLN A 29 69.72 54.52 -24.06
CA GLN A 29 68.84 55.27 -23.16
C GLN A 29 67.37 54.86 -23.28
N LEU A 30 66.86 54.70 -24.51
CA LEU A 30 65.48 54.27 -24.75
C LEU A 30 65.24 52.84 -24.27
N VAL A 31 66.20 51.93 -24.47
CA VAL A 31 66.14 50.55 -23.96
C VAL A 31 66.12 50.54 -22.43
N VAL A 32 66.97 51.32 -21.78
CA VAL A 32 67.00 51.43 -20.32
C VAL A 32 65.67 51.98 -19.78
N GLN A 33 65.15 53.06 -20.37
CA GLN A 33 63.86 53.63 -19.97
C GLN A 33 62.69 52.66 -20.16
N GLN A 34 62.68 51.88 -21.26
CA GLN A 34 61.67 50.85 -21.49
C GLN A 34 61.76 49.72 -20.47
N LEU A 35 62.96 49.26 -20.14
CA LEU A 35 63.15 48.22 -19.12
C LEU A 35 62.73 48.71 -17.73
N GLU A 36 63.07 49.95 -17.36
CA GLU A 36 62.64 50.56 -16.10
C GLU A 36 61.11 50.70 -16.03
N GLY A 37 60.48 51.16 -17.12
CA GLY A 37 59.02 51.24 -17.22
C GLY A 37 58.34 49.88 -17.06
N LYS A 38 58.87 48.84 -17.73
CA LYS A 38 58.34 47.47 -17.63
C LYS A 38 58.57 46.84 -16.26
N ALA A 39 59.72 47.09 -15.63
CA ALA A 39 60.01 46.65 -14.27
C ALA A 39 59.03 47.28 -13.26
N TYR A 40 58.72 48.57 -13.43
CA TYR A 40 57.76 49.28 -12.59
C TYR A 40 56.33 48.76 -12.76
N GLU A 41 55.88 48.53 -14.01
CA GLU A 41 54.57 47.91 -14.28
C GLU A 41 54.44 46.53 -13.61
N LEU A 42 55.48 45.71 -13.72
CA LEU A 42 55.50 44.36 -13.13
C LEU A 42 55.44 44.41 -11.61
N GLU A 43 56.21 45.31 -10.98
CA GLU A 43 56.18 45.47 -9.52
C GLU A 43 54.82 45.99 -9.03
N GLN A 44 54.18 46.93 -9.75
CA GLN A 44 52.83 47.36 -9.43
C GLN A 44 51.80 46.22 -9.52
N MET A 45 51.87 45.40 -10.58
CA MET A 45 50.98 44.23 -10.71
C MET A 45 51.22 43.23 -9.58
N ARG A 46 52.48 42.99 -9.21
CA ARG A 46 52.85 42.11 -8.10
C ARG A 46 52.30 42.62 -6.76
N GLN A 47 52.40 43.92 -6.50
CA GLN A 47 51.85 44.54 -5.29
C GLN A 47 50.33 44.50 -5.23
N ARG A 48 49.63 44.74 -6.36
CA ARG A 48 48.16 44.59 -6.44
C ARG A 48 47.75 43.14 -6.18
N LEU A 49 48.44 42.18 -6.78
CA LEU A 49 48.19 40.75 -6.57
C LEU A 49 48.43 40.34 -5.12
N ALA A 50 49.50 40.86 -4.50
CA ALA A 50 49.81 40.62 -3.10
C ALA A 50 48.71 41.16 -2.17
N ARG A 51 48.18 42.37 -2.43
CA ARG A 51 47.09 42.97 -1.64
C ARG A 51 45.78 42.20 -1.72
N VAL A 52 45.48 41.60 -2.88
CA VAL A 52 44.24 40.83 -3.10
C VAL A 52 44.35 39.39 -2.54
N HIS A 53 45.53 38.98 -2.07
CA HIS A 53 45.82 37.67 -1.47
C HIS A 53 45.07 36.48 -2.14
N PRO A 54 45.06 36.36 -3.48
CA PRO A 54 44.24 35.37 -4.17
C PRO A 54 44.59 33.93 -3.76
N ARG A 55 45.86 33.67 -3.45
CA ARG A 55 46.34 32.38 -2.96
C ARG A 55 45.74 32.00 -1.60
N ARG A 56 45.54 32.98 -0.70
CA ARG A 56 44.88 32.75 0.60
C ARG A 56 43.42 32.40 0.40
N ARG A 57 42.70 33.16 -0.43
CA ARG A 57 41.29 32.92 -0.75
C ARG A 57 41.07 31.56 -1.43
N PHE A 58 41.98 31.15 -2.30
CA PHE A 58 41.96 29.82 -2.92
C PHE A 58 42.18 28.70 -1.89
N ASN A 59 43.12 28.86 -0.98
CA ASN A 59 43.34 27.90 0.10
C ASN A 59 42.13 27.79 1.04
N GLU A 60 41.48 28.91 1.38
CA GLU A 60 40.25 28.92 2.17
C GLU A 60 39.11 28.18 1.45
N TRP A 61 39.01 28.33 0.12
CA TRP A 61 38.04 27.58 -0.68
C TRP A 61 38.34 26.09 -0.76
N LEU A 62 39.61 25.70 -0.91
CA LEU A 62 40.03 24.30 -0.87
C LEU A 62 39.69 23.67 0.48
N GLN A 63 40.05 24.33 1.58
CA GLN A 63 39.74 23.84 2.92
C GLN A 63 38.22 23.69 3.14
N ARG A 64 37.43 24.65 2.66
CA ARG A 64 35.97 24.57 2.75
C ARG A 64 35.40 23.43 1.89
N LEU A 65 36.00 23.15 0.73
CA LEU A 65 35.61 22.02 -0.11
C LEU A 65 35.87 20.69 0.61
N ASP A 66 37.05 20.54 1.23
CA ASP A 66 37.43 19.34 1.99
C ASP A 66 36.52 19.11 3.19
N ASP A 67 36.17 20.17 3.92
CA ASP A 67 35.25 20.13 5.05
C ASP A 67 33.84 19.69 4.61
N LEU A 68 33.34 20.26 3.51
CA LEU A 68 32.04 19.91 2.94
C LEU A 68 32.01 18.47 2.43
N GLN A 69 33.06 18.03 1.75
CA GLN A 69 33.21 16.64 1.30
C GLN A 69 33.18 15.67 2.48
N THR A 70 33.96 15.97 3.53
CA THR A 70 34.03 15.13 4.73
C THR A 70 32.70 15.11 5.48
N SER A 71 32.01 16.24 5.57
CA SER A 71 30.68 16.33 6.16
C SER A 71 29.65 15.51 5.38
N LEU A 72 29.62 15.66 4.06
CA LEU A 72 28.71 14.93 3.18
C LEU A 72 28.92 13.42 3.29
N GLN A 73 30.17 12.96 3.26
CA GLN A 73 30.48 11.54 3.41
C GLN A 73 30.04 10.98 4.77
N ARG A 74 30.24 11.74 5.85
CA ARG A 74 29.78 11.35 7.20
C ARG A 74 28.26 11.26 7.27
N CYS A 75 27.54 12.29 6.80
CA CYS A 75 26.09 12.32 6.80
C CYS A 75 25.50 11.20 5.95
N ALA A 76 26.05 10.94 4.76
CA ALA A 76 25.60 9.84 3.90
C ALA A 76 25.82 8.46 4.55
N LYS A 77 26.99 8.23 5.17
CA LYS A 77 27.28 6.98 5.90
C LYS A 77 26.39 6.80 7.13
N ALA A 78 26.16 7.87 7.89
CA ALA A 78 25.29 7.84 9.07
C ALA A 78 23.83 7.57 8.67
N GLY A 79 23.32 8.28 7.67
CA GLY A 79 21.94 8.10 7.18
C GLY A 79 21.69 6.70 6.63
N THR A 80 22.62 6.17 5.82
CA THR A 80 22.50 4.79 5.31
C THR A 80 22.58 3.75 6.42
N ARG A 81 23.46 3.93 7.43
CA ARG A 81 23.53 3.03 8.59
C ARG A 81 22.25 3.05 9.41
N GLN A 82 21.68 4.23 9.66
CA GLN A 82 20.42 4.39 10.38
C GLN A 82 19.26 3.72 9.65
N GLN A 83 19.12 3.95 8.34
CA GLN A 83 18.08 3.32 7.52
C GLN A 83 18.21 1.79 7.52
N ARG A 84 19.44 1.25 7.37
CA ARG A 84 19.68 -0.20 7.45
C ARG A 84 19.30 -0.77 8.81
N ALA A 85 19.59 -0.07 9.90
CA ALA A 85 19.21 -0.50 11.25
C ALA A 85 17.69 -0.49 11.45
N GLN A 86 16.99 0.53 10.93
CA GLN A 86 15.53 0.60 10.97
C GLN A 86 14.88 -0.55 10.19
N VAL A 87 15.33 -0.80 8.96
CA VAL A 87 14.83 -1.93 8.14
C VAL A 87 15.09 -3.25 8.84
N ARG A 88 16.28 -3.46 9.41
CA ARG A 88 16.60 -4.68 10.16
C ARG A 88 15.67 -4.86 11.36
N ASN A 89 15.48 -3.83 12.18
CA ASN A 89 14.61 -3.89 13.34
C ASN A 89 13.14 -4.18 12.96
N LEU A 90 12.63 -3.52 11.91
CA LEU A 90 11.28 -3.80 11.40
C LEU A 90 11.15 -5.23 10.88
N SER A 91 12.17 -5.73 10.18
CA SER A 91 12.18 -7.11 9.68
C SER A 91 12.20 -8.14 10.83
N GLU A 92 12.99 -7.90 11.87
CA GLU A 92 13.06 -8.76 13.05
C GLU A 92 11.74 -8.73 13.84
N ARG A 93 11.13 -7.55 14.00
CA ARG A 93 9.80 -7.41 14.62
C ARG A 93 8.73 -8.16 13.83
N LEU A 94 8.73 -8.05 12.50
CA LEU A 94 7.80 -8.77 11.64
C LEU A 94 8.00 -10.30 11.75
N LEU A 95 9.25 -10.77 11.73
CA LEU A 95 9.56 -12.18 11.89
C LEU A 95 9.19 -12.71 13.29
N ARG A 96 9.31 -11.89 14.34
CA ARG A 96 8.92 -12.26 15.71
C ARG A 96 7.40 -12.45 15.86
N VAL A 97 6.60 -11.64 15.16
CA VAL A 97 5.14 -11.79 15.13
C VAL A 97 4.70 -13.06 14.39
N ARG A 98 5.60 -13.66 13.57
CA ARG A 98 5.35 -14.89 12.79
C ARG A 98 3.96 -14.86 12.12
N PRO A 99 3.67 -13.84 11.29
CA PRO A 99 2.33 -13.60 10.76
C PRO A 99 1.76 -14.81 10.01
N ALA A 100 2.61 -15.58 9.32
CA ALA A 100 2.20 -16.81 8.65
C ALA A 100 1.68 -17.88 9.63
N GLN A 101 2.30 -18.04 10.81
CA GLN A 101 1.82 -18.96 11.84
C GLN A 101 0.51 -18.47 12.46
N LEU A 102 0.41 -17.16 12.74
CA LEU A 102 -0.82 -16.56 13.26
C LEU A 102 -1.99 -16.73 12.27
N LEU A 103 -1.77 -16.47 10.98
CA LEU A 103 -2.76 -16.67 9.92
C LEU A 103 -3.17 -18.14 9.80
N LYS A 104 -2.20 -19.06 9.87
CA LYS A 104 -2.48 -20.50 9.84
C LYS A 104 -3.36 -20.92 11.02
N GLN A 105 -3.01 -20.54 12.24
CA GLN A 105 -3.80 -20.83 13.44
C GLN A 105 -5.20 -20.23 13.36
N ARG A 106 -5.32 -18.97 12.90
CA ARG A 106 -6.63 -18.31 12.73
C ARG A 106 -7.49 -19.01 11.68
N ARG A 107 -6.89 -19.50 10.60
CA ARG A 107 -7.59 -20.27 9.56
C ARG A 107 -8.04 -21.62 10.09
N GLU A 108 -7.20 -22.34 10.84
CA GLU A 108 -7.56 -23.62 11.47
C GLU A 108 -8.73 -23.44 12.45
N LEU A 109 -8.69 -22.41 13.31
CA LEU A 109 -9.80 -22.09 14.21
C LEU A 109 -11.09 -21.76 13.46
N PHE A 110 -10.99 -20.99 12.36
CA PHE A 110 -12.14 -20.66 11.53
C PHE A 110 -12.75 -21.92 10.89
N GLU A 111 -11.93 -22.82 10.34
CA GLU A 111 -12.39 -24.08 9.75
C GLU A 111 -13.07 -24.97 10.80
N GLN A 112 -12.54 -25.04 12.03
CA GLN A 112 -13.15 -25.75 13.14
C GLN A 112 -14.51 -25.17 13.53
N GLU A 113 -14.62 -23.84 13.66
CA GLU A 113 -15.89 -23.18 14.00
C GLU A 113 -16.94 -23.35 12.89
N VAL A 114 -16.53 -23.31 11.62
CA VAL A 114 -17.43 -23.60 10.48
C VAL A 114 -17.92 -25.04 10.52
N GLN A 115 -17.03 -26.01 10.80
CA GLN A 115 -17.44 -27.42 10.93
C GLN A 115 -18.41 -27.61 12.10
N ARG A 116 -18.14 -26.98 13.24
CA ARG A 116 -18.99 -27.02 14.43
C ARG A 116 -20.37 -26.42 14.14
N LEU A 117 -20.43 -25.25 13.50
CA LEU A 117 -21.69 -24.60 13.11
C LEU A 117 -22.52 -25.51 12.20
N HIS A 118 -21.91 -26.05 11.15
CA HIS A 118 -22.62 -26.98 10.25
C HIS A 118 -23.11 -28.24 10.98
N GLY A 119 -22.32 -28.79 11.89
CA GLY A 119 -22.71 -29.93 12.72
C GLY A 119 -23.94 -29.60 13.58
N GLN A 120 -23.93 -28.47 14.27
CA GLN A 120 -25.03 -28.00 15.11
C GLN A 120 -26.30 -27.71 14.29
N MET A 121 -26.17 -27.06 13.14
CA MET A 121 -27.30 -26.80 12.25
C MET A 121 -27.95 -28.10 11.76
N ARG A 122 -27.15 -29.09 11.32
CA ARG A 122 -27.68 -30.39 10.90
C ARG A 122 -28.37 -31.12 12.03
N HIS A 123 -27.80 -31.09 13.24
CA HIS A 123 -28.40 -31.72 14.41
C HIS A 123 -29.75 -31.07 14.74
N GLN A 124 -29.79 -29.74 14.79
CA GLN A 124 -31.00 -29.00 15.12
C GLN A 124 -32.10 -29.20 14.07
N LEU A 125 -31.74 -29.26 12.78
CA LEU A 125 -32.70 -29.54 11.71
C LEU A 125 -33.32 -30.94 11.88
N ARG A 126 -32.50 -31.97 12.13
CA ARG A 126 -32.96 -33.34 12.37
C ARG A 126 -33.87 -33.45 13.60
N GLU A 127 -33.54 -32.75 14.68
CA GLU A 127 -34.42 -32.72 15.86
C GLU A 127 -35.78 -32.11 15.55
N ARG A 128 -35.81 -31.02 14.77
CA ARG A 128 -37.07 -30.36 14.37
C ARG A 128 -37.88 -31.23 13.43
N GLU A 129 -37.25 -31.91 12.48
CA GLU A 129 -37.91 -32.90 11.61
C GLU A 129 -38.52 -34.05 12.42
N ASN A 130 -37.77 -34.61 13.38
CA ASN A 130 -38.27 -35.69 14.24
C ASN A 130 -39.42 -35.22 15.14
N GLN A 131 -39.34 -34.01 15.70
CA GLN A 131 -40.43 -33.41 16.47
C GLN A 131 -41.68 -33.22 15.60
N PHE A 132 -41.51 -32.70 14.39
CA PHE A 132 -42.60 -32.52 13.43
C PHE A 132 -43.27 -33.86 13.08
N LEU A 133 -42.49 -34.89 12.73
CA LEU A 133 -43.02 -36.22 12.42
C LEU A 133 -43.75 -36.85 13.61
N THR A 134 -43.24 -36.65 14.83
CA THR A 134 -43.88 -37.14 16.05
C THR A 134 -45.23 -36.44 16.28
N LEU A 135 -45.27 -35.11 16.13
CA LEU A 135 -46.50 -34.33 16.25
C LEU A 135 -47.52 -34.68 15.16
N ALA A 136 -47.06 -34.84 13.91
CA ALA A 136 -47.90 -35.25 12.80
C ALA A 136 -48.52 -36.64 13.05
N THR A 137 -47.72 -37.60 13.54
CA THR A 137 -48.21 -38.93 13.91
C THR A 137 -49.23 -38.87 15.05
N ARG A 138 -48.97 -38.08 16.10
CA ARG A 138 -49.93 -37.87 17.20
C ARG A 138 -51.24 -37.25 16.72
N LEU A 139 -51.16 -36.25 15.85
CA LEU A 139 -52.34 -35.59 15.29
C LEU A 139 -53.17 -36.56 14.44
N ARG A 140 -52.52 -37.43 13.66
CA ARG A 140 -53.22 -38.52 12.95
C ARG A 140 -53.92 -39.45 13.94
N LEU A 141 -53.22 -39.92 14.97
CA LEU A 141 -53.77 -40.83 15.99
C LEU A 141 -54.99 -40.29 16.72
N LEU A 142 -55.09 -38.96 16.89
CA LEU A 142 -56.23 -38.28 17.51
C LEU A 142 -57.35 -37.96 16.51
N GLY A 143 -57.11 -38.17 15.21
CA GLY A 143 -58.06 -37.87 14.15
C GLY A 143 -59.21 -38.89 14.08
N PRO A 144 -60.40 -38.46 13.64
CA PRO A 144 -61.57 -39.33 13.49
C PRO A 144 -61.30 -40.48 12.52
N GLU A 145 -60.38 -40.33 11.56
CA GLU A 145 -59.99 -41.41 10.64
C GLU A 145 -59.44 -42.64 11.35
N GLN A 146 -58.67 -42.46 12.42
CA GLN A 146 -58.11 -43.59 13.17
C GLN A 146 -59.21 -44.34 13.95
N VAL A 147 -60.21 -43.60 14.46
CA VAL A 147 -61.39 -44.17 15.13
C VAL A 147 -62.26 -44.93 14.13
N LEU A 148 -62.51 -44.34 12.96
CA LEU A 148 -63.24 -44.99 11.87
C LEU A 148 -62.50 -46.24 11.34
N ALA A 149 -61.17 -46.19 11.26
CA ALA A 149 -60.34 -47.33 10.83
C ALA A 149 -60.38 -48.53 11.78
N ARG A 150 -60.71 -48.31 13.06
CA ARG A 150 -60.91 -49.39 14.06
C ARG A 150 -62.30 -50.05 13.97
N GLY A 151 -63.14 -49.65 13.02
CA GLY A 151 -64.45 -50.24 12.78
C GLY A 151 -65.60 -49.53 13.50
N TYR A 152 -65.34 -48.38 14.13
CA TYR A 152 -66.39 -47.52 14.64
C TYR A 152 -66.97 -46.65 13.53
N SER A 153 -68.22 -46.21 13.69
CA SER A 153 -68.88 -45.27 12.81
C SER A 153 -69.20 -43.98 13.56
N ILE A 154 -69.27 -42.86 12.82
CA ILE A 154 -69.77 -41.60 13.35
C ILE A 154 -71.13 -41.37 12.70
N THR A 155 -72.17 -41.36 13.51
CA THR A 155 -73.55 -41.13 13.06
C THR A 155 -73.92 -39.68 13.32
N SER A 156 -74.35 -38.98 12.27
CA SER A 156 -74.87 -37.62 12.34
C SER A 156 -76.28 -37.56 11.77
N ASP A 157 -77.03 -36.54 12.15
CA ASP A 157 -78.27 -36.19 11.47
C ASP A 157 -77.99 -35.83 10.00
N ALA A 158 -78.80 -36.33 9.07
CA ALA A 158 -78.64 -36.07 7.65
C ALA A 158 -79.01 -34.63 7.24
N GLU A 159 -79.88 -33.96 7.99
CA GLU A 159 -80.34 -32.59 7.69
C GLU A 159 -79.48 -31.52 8.39
N THR A 160 -79.20 -31.70 9.68
CA THR A 160 -78.46 -30.70 10.47
C THR A 160 -76.95 -30.94 10.51
N GLY A 161 -76.51 -32.18 10.25
CA GLY A 161 -75.10 -32.57 10.34
C GLY A 161 -74.57 -32.71 11.77
N GLU A 162 -75.42 -32.59 12.80
CA GLU A 162 -75.01 -32.75 14.19
C GLU A 162 -74.69 -34.22 14.51
N VAL A 163 -73.60 -34.45 15.27
CA VAL A 163 -73.19 -35.82 15.67
C VAL A 163 -74.08 -36.31 16.81
N LEU A 164 -74.74 -37.44 16.58
CA LEU A 164 -75.65 -38.08 17.52
C LEU A 164 -74.86 -38.96 18.49
N ARG A 165 -75.04 -38.74 19.79
CA ARG A 165 -74.29 -39.45 20.85
C ARG A 165 -75.16 -40.38 21.68
N ALA A 166 -76.47 -40.20 21.67
CA ALA A 166 -77.41 -41.01 22.43
C ALA A 166 -78.63 -41.37 21.56
N ALA A 167 -79.15 -42.59 21.72
CA ALA A 167 -80.32 -43.07 20.98
C ALA A 167 -81.57 -42.19 21.22
N ALA A 168 -81.69 -41.58 22.40
CA ALA A 168 -82.79 -40.68 22.75
C ALA A 168 -82.86 -39.38 21.93
N GLN A 169 -81.80 -39.06 21.17
CA GLN A 169 -81.73 -37.87 20.32
C GLN A 169 -82.37 -38.08 18.95
N VAL A 170 -82.90 -39.28 18.69
CA VAL A 170 -83.36 -39.71 17.38
C VAL A 170 -84.86 -40.00 17.44
N THR A 171 -85.59 -39.58 16.41
CA THR A 171 -87.04 -39.80 16.28
C THR A 171 -87.34 -40.79 15.16
N SER A 172 -88.46 -41.51 15.29
CA SER A 172 -88.90 -42.46 14.26
C SER A 172 -89.14 -41.75 12.93
N GLY A 173 -88.56 -42.27 11.85
CA GLY A 173 -88.62 -41.69 10.50
C GLY A 173 -87.47 -40.75 10.14
N GLN A 174 -86.64 -40.34 11.11
CA GLN A 174 -85.49 -39.44 10.88
C GLN A 174 -84.42 -40.09 10.00
N GLN A 175 -83.83 -39.30 9.10
CA GLN A 175 -82.71 -39.73 8.26
C GLN A 175 -81.37 -39.50 8.97
N LEU A 176 -80.55 -40.54 8.99
CA LEU A 176 -79.24 -40.55 9.60
C LEU A 176 -78.17 -40.72 8.53
N LYS A 177 -77.07 -40.02 8.70
CA LYS A 177 -75.86 -40.14 7.90
C LYS A 177 -74.77 -40.79 8.74
N THR A 178 -74.35 -41.99 8.35
CA THR A 178 -73.30 -42.75 9.04
C THR A 178 -72.02 -42.71 8.22
N ARG A 179 -70.97 -42.09 8.77
CA ARG A 179 -69.64 -42.09 8.17
C ARG A 179 -68.85 -43.30 8.65
N LEU A 180 -68.29 -44.04 7.69
CA LEU A 180 -67.44 -45.22 7.92
C LEU A 180 -65.99 -44.91 7.52
N LYS A 181 -65.08 -45.88 7.71
CA LYS A 181 -63.68 -45.79 7.25
C LYS A 181 -63.56 -45.36 5.79
N SER A 182 -64.44 -45.88 4.94
CA SER A 182 -64.51 -45.55 3.53
C SER A 182 -65.98 -45.47 3.12
N GLY A 183 -66.42 -44.28 2.71
CA GLY A 183 -67.79 -44.02 2.27
C GLY A 183 -68.74 -43.61 3.40
N GLU A 184 -69.96 -43.28 2.98
CA GLU A 184 -71.03 -42.79 3.83
C GLU A 184 -72.30 -43.57 3.51
N VAL A 185 -73.09 -43.90 4.53
CA VAL A 185 -74.34 -44.63 4.40
C VAL A 185 -75.48 -43.76 4.93
N LEU A 186 -76.55 -43.66 4.15
CA LEU A 186 -77.80 -43.05 4.58
C LEU A 186 -78.74 -44.11 5.13
N SER A 187 -79.39 -43.84 6.26
CA SER A 187 -80.28 -44.78 6.93
C SER A 187 -81.49 -44.07 7.49
N GLN A 188 -82.63 -44.77 7.60
CA GLN A 188 -83.85 -44.23 8.18
C GLN A 188 -84.21 -44.98 9.46
N VAL A 189 -84.62 -44.25 10.49
CA VAL A 189 -84.91 -44.80 11.81
C VAL A 189 -86.29 -45.45 11.80
N GLN A 190 -86.35 -46.77 12.02
CA GLN A 190 -87.62 -47.50 12.08
C GLN A 190 -88.26 -47.50 13.48
N LYS A 191 -87.45 -47.45 14.55
CA LYS A 191 -87.89 -47.34 15.94
C LYS A 191 -86.75 -46.78 16.80
N ALA A 192 -87.05 -45.78 17.63
CA ALA A 192 -86.11 -45.18 18.58
C ALA A 192 -86.15 -45.90 19.94
#